data_AF-R5YP96-F1
#
_entry.id   AF-R5YP96-F1
#
_cell.length_a   1.000
_cell.length_b   1.000
_cell.length_c   1.000
_cell.angle_alpha   90.00
_cell.angle_beta   90.00
_cell.angle_gamma   90.00
#
_symmetry.space_group_name_H-M   'P 1'
#
loop_
_entity.id
_entity.type
_entity.pdbx_description
1 polymer ?
#
loop_
_entity_poly.entity_id
_entity_poly.type
_entity_poly.pdbx_seq_one_letter_code
_entity_poly.pdbx_strand_id
1 'polypeptide(L)' 'MNNSIGDEAAIVFASQLYSSIGFGLSLEKAFQQAIVSLKLYEIPEEQIPQLYVSEGIEVKDIYLVTKN' A
#
# COMPACT_ATOMS: atom_id res chain seq x y z
N MET A 1 9.71 -0.40 -3.56
CA MET A 1 10.11 -1.83 -3.58
C MET A 1 11.60 -1.91 -3.32
N ASN A 2 12.07 -2.84 -2.48
CA ASN A 2 13.51 -3.07 -2.24
C ASN A 2 14.07 -4.29 -3.01
N ASN A 3 13.20 -5.12 -3.57
CA ASN A 3 13.54 -6.31 -4.35
C ASN A 3 12.44 -6.57 -5.41
N SER A 4 12.66 -7.56 -6.28
CA SER A 4 11.63 -8.08 -7.19
C SER A 4 10.48 -8.69 -6.38
N ILE A 5 9.25 -8.45 -6.81
CA ILE A 5 8.03 -8.98 -6.20
C ILE A 5 7.39 -9.99 -7.16
N GLY A 6 6.88 -11.11 -6.64
CA GLY A 6 6.15 -12.08 -7.45
C GLY A 6 4.80 -11.56 -7.93
N ASP A 7 4.27 -12.13 -9.01
CA ASP A 7 3.01 -11.69 -9.63
C ASP A 7 1.82 -11.77 -8.66
N GLU A 8 1.73 -12.85 -7.89
CA GLU A 8 0.66 -13.04 -6.89
C GLU A 8 0.69 -11.96 -5.81
N ALA A 9 1.87 -11.72 -5.23
CA ALA A 9 2.09 -10.67 -4.25
C ALA A 9 1.76 -9.28 -4.85
N ALA A 10 2.18 -9.02 -6.08
CA ALA A 10 1.90 -7.75 -6.76
C ALA A 10 0.40 -7.53 -6.97
N ILE A 11 -0.34 -8.55 -7.40
CA ILE A 11 -1.80 -8.48 -7.63
C ILE A 11 -2.52 -8.21 -6.30
N VAL A 12 -2.23 -8.99 -5.25
CA VAL A 12 -2.88 -8.84 -3.94
C VAL A 12 -2.58 -7.48 -3.33
N PHE A 13 -1.30 -7.07 -3.32
CA PHE A 13 -0.88 -5.78 -2.80
C PHE A 13 -1.55 -4.62 -3.56
N ALA A 14 -1.49 -4.61 -4.90
CA ALA A 14 -2.04 -3.54 -5.72
C ALA A 14 -3.57 -3.45 -5.59
N SER A 15 -4.26 -4.60 -5.56
CA SER A 15 -5.72 -4.65 -5.43
C SER A 15 -6.17 -3.98 -4.13
N GLN A 16 -5.53 -4.33 -3.00
CA GLN A 16 -5.86 -3.70 -1.73
C GLN A 16 -5.45 -2.23 -1.70
N LEU A 17 -4.24 -1.89 -2.14
CA LEU A 17 -3.72 -0.51 -2.11
C LEU A 17 -4.66 0.44 -2.88
N TYR A 18 -4.99 0.11 -4.14
CA TYR A 18 -5.84 0.95 -4.97
C TYR A 18 -7.30 0.97 -4.50
N SER A 19 -7.80 -0.13 -3.92
CA SER A 19 -9.12 -0.14 -3.29
C SER A 19 -9.17 0.84 -2.11
N SER A 20 -8.21 0.79 -1.20
CA SER A 20 -8.12 1.68 -0.04
C SER A 20 -7.98 3.16 -0.45
N ILE A 21 -7.16 3.44 -1.47
CA ILE A 21 -7.07 4.78 -2.07
C ILE A 21 -8.43 5.22 -2.63
N GLY A 22 -9.10 4.35 -3.40
CA GLY A 22 -10.42 4.63 -3.97
C GLY A 22 -11.52 4.90 -2.94
N PHE A 23 -11.41 4.32 -1.74
CA PHE A 23 -12.31 4.60 -0.61
C PHE A 23 -12.02 5.94 0.11
N GLY A 24 -10.99 6.66 -0.32
CA GLY A 24 -10.59 7.95 0.24
C GLY A 24 -9.79 7.83 1.53
N LEU A 25 -9.02 6.75 1.70
CA LEU A 25 -8.09 6.60 2.82
C LEU A 25 -6.76 7.30 2.52
N SER A 26 -6.04 7.69 3.57
CA SER A 26 -4.67 8.22 3.43
C SER A 26 -3.75 7.18 2.82
N LEU A 27 -2.68 7.63 2.15
CA LEU A 27 -1.69 6.75 1.55
C LEU A 27 -1.05 5.82 2.60
N GLU A 28 -0.85 6.31 3.83
CA GLU A 28 -0.34 5.50 4.94
C GLU A 28 -1.27 4.32 5.24
N LYS A 29 -2.57 4.59 5.42
CA LYS A 29 -3.56 3.54 5.70
C LYS A 29 -3.70 2.58 4.53
N ALA A 30 -3.69 3.09 3.30
CA ALA A 30 -3.79 2.26 2.12
C ALA A 30 -2.59 1.31 2.00
N PHE A 31 -1.37 1.80 2.23
CA PHE A 31 -0.16 1.00 2.20
C PHE A 31 -0.16 -0.05 3.32
N GLN A 32 -0.50 0.34 4.55
CA GLN A 32 -0.59 -0.59 5.69
C GLN A 32 -1.63 -1.70 5.45
N GLN A 33 -2.80 -1.37 4.89
CA GLN A 33 -3.81 -2.36 4.54
C GLN A 33 -3.29 -3.32 3.47
N ALA A 34 -2.58 -2.83 2.45
CA ALA A 34 -1.98 -3.68 1.43
C ALA A 34 -0.93 -4.66 1.98
N ILE A 35 -0.10 -4.21 2.94
CA ILE A 35 0.82 -5.10 3.68
C ILE A 35 0.06 -6.15 4.50
N VAL A 36 -1.02 -5.76 5.17
CA VAL A 36 -1.87 -6.70 5.93
C VAL A 36 -2.51 -7.74 5.00
N SER A 37 -2.96 -7.36 3.81
CA SER A 37 -3.51 -8.31 2.84
C SER A 37 -2.49 -9.39 2.46
N LEU A 38 -1.23 -9.04 2.19
CA LEU A 38 -0.19 -10.05 1.92
C LEU A 38 -0.04 -11.05 3.08
N LYS A 39 -0.03 -10.55 4.33
CA LYS A 39 0.02 -11.41 5.52
C LYS A 39 -1.22 -12.32 5.65
N LEU A 40 -2.41 -11.81 5.35
CA LEU A 40 -3.66 -12.56 5.44
C LEU A 40 -3.73 -13.72 4.44
N TYR A 41 -3.11 -13.55 3.27
CA TYR A 41 -2.99 -14.59 2.24
C TYR A 41 -1.72 -15.45 2.39
N GLU A 42 -0.97 -15.29 3.50
CA GLU A 42 0.27 -16.03 3.77
C GLU A 42 1.36 -15.85 2.68
N ILE A 43 1.38 -14.69 2.03
CA ILE A 43 2.35 -14.33 0.98
C ILE A 43 3.59 -13.70 1.64
N PRO A 44 4.79 -14.33 1.56
CA PRO A 44 5.99 -13.96 2.34
C PRO A 44 6.74 -12.71 1.84
N GLU A 45 6.23 -12.04 0.79
CA GLU A 45 6.82 -10.84 0.21
C GLU A 45 6.38 -9.53 0.88
N GLU A 46 5.77 -9.55 2.07
CA GLU A 46 5.23 -8.34 2.69
C GLU A 46 6.30 -7.33 3.13
N GLN A 47 7.57 -7.73 3.19
CA GLN A 47 8.70 -6.83 3.44
C GLN A 47 9.27 -6.17 2.17
N ILE A 48 8.80 -6.57 0.97
CA ILE A 48 9.31 -6.06 -0.31
C ILE A 48 8.75 -4.67 -0.66
N PRO A 49 7.44 -4.39 -0.49
CA PRO A 49 6.90 -3.05 -0.65
C PRO A 49 7.53 -2.08 0.34
N GLN A 50 7.88 -0.90 -0.16
CA GLN A 50 8.50 0.17 0.61
C GLN A 50 7.87 1.49 0.19
N LEU A 51 7.62 2.36 1.15
CA LEU A 51 6.99 3.65 0.95
C LEU A 51 7.99 4.75 1.29
N TYR A 52 8.26 5.62 0.32
CA TYR A 52 9.17 6.74 0.46
C TYR A 52 8.42 8.04 0.19
N VAL A 53 8.72 9.06 0.97
CA VAL A 53 8.22 10.43 0.80
C VAL A 53 9.37 11.41 0.92
N SER A 54 9.21 12.58 0.30
CA SER A 54 10.19 13.66 0.41
C SER A 54 10.26 14.18 1.84
N GLU A 55 11.39 14.79 2.18
CA GLU A 55 11.57 15.46 3.47
C GLU A 55 10.49 16.52 3.72
N GLY A 56 9.98 16.57 4.95
CA GLY A 56 8.90 17.46 5.35
C GLY A 56 7.49 17.05 4.91
N ILE A 57 7.33 15.88 4.25
CA ILE A 57 6.03 15.33 3.87
C ILE A 57 5.67 14.16 4.81
N GLU A 58 4.48 14.24 5.39
CA GLU A 58 3.90 13.18 6.22
C GLU A 58 2.95 12.32 5.41
N VAL A 59 3.20 11.01 5.35
CA VAL A 59 2.42 10.06 4.51
C VAL A 59 0.93 10.06 4.87
N LYS A 60 0.61 10.19 6.16
CA LYS A 60 -0.76 10.21 6.68
C LYS A 60 -1.60 11.37 6.15
N ASP A 61 -0.95 12.44 5.67
CA ASP A 61 -1.59 13.64 5.14
C ASP A 61 -1.74 13.59 3.61
N ILE A 62 -1.24 12.54 2.95
CA ILE A 62 -1.40 12.33 1.51
C ILE A 62 -2.72 11.61 1.22
N TYR A 63 -3.61 12.29 0.51
CA TYR A 63 -4.86 11.74 -0.04
C TYR A 63 -4.88 11.93 -1.55
N LEU A 64 -5.06 10.84 -2.29
CA LEU A 64 -5.11 10.87 -3.77
C LEU A 64 -6.54 10.96 -4.29
N VAL A 65 -7.51 10.52 -3.50
CA VAL A 65 -8.95 10.63 -3.75
C VAL A 65 -9.59 11.14 -2.46
N THR A 66 -10.43 12.16 -2.57
CA THR A 66 -11.21 12.68 -1.45
C THR A 66 -12.69 12.40 -1.69
N LYS A 67 -13.44 12.12 -0.62
CA LYS A 67 -14.91 12.14 -0.72
C LYS A 67 -15.35 13.59 -0.94
N ASN A 68 -16.20 13.80 -1.95
CA ASN A 68 -16.88 15.08 -2.15
C ASN A 68 -17.80 15.41 -0.97
#